data_AF-A0A6G3XC33-F1
#
_entry.id   AF-A0A6G3XC33-F1
#
_cell.length_a   1.000
_cell.length_b   1.000
_cell.length_c   1.000
_cell.angle_alpha   90.00
_cell.angle_beta   90.00
_cell.angle_gamma   90.00
#
_symmetry.space_group_name_H-M   'P 1'
#
loop_
_entity.id
_entity.type
_entity.pdbx_description
1 polymer ?
#
loop_
_entity_poly.entity_id
_entity_poly.type
_entity_poly.pdbx_seq_one_letter_code
_entity_poly.pdbx_strand_id
1 'polypeptide(L)'
;STEIMHLLIAREAVDAHLKVAGDIIDPDKPLSAKARAGANAAGFYARWLPKLVAGPGQLPRTYAEFHPAGHRDLSGHLRYVERCSRKLARSTFYAMSRW
;
A
#
# COMPACT_ATOMS: atom_id res chain seq x y z
N SER A 1 17.53 1.55 -19.20
CA SER A 1 16.27 2.32 -19.07
C SER A 1 15.23 1.52 -18.28
N THR A 2 15.26 1.65 -16.96
CA THR A 2 14.31 1.05 -15.98
C THR A 2 14.56 1.62 -14.59
N GLU A 3 15.80 2.05 -14.33
CA GLU A 3 16.21 2.64 -13.05
C GLU A 3 15.46 3.92 -12.67
N ILE A 4 15.24 4.85 -13.60
CA ILE A 4 14.47 6.07 -13.32
C ILE A 4 13.04 5.71 -12.89
N MET A 5 12.43 4.70 -13.51
CA MET A 5 11.10 4.22 -13.15
C MET A 5 11.07 3.57 -11.77
N HIS A 6 12.08 2.75 -11.43
CA HIS A 6 12.21 2.16 -10.10
C HIS A 6 12.38 3.22 -9.01
N LEU A 7 13.16 4.27 -9.26
CA LEU A 7 13.34 5.38 -8.32
C LEU A 7 12.05 6.18 -8.12
N LEU A 8 11.26 6.40 -9.19
CA LEU A 8 9.95 7.05 -9.07
C LEU A 8 8.96 6.20 -8.27
N ILE A 9 8.89 4.89 -8.52
CA ILE A 9 8.04 3.97 -7.75
C ILE A 9 8.45 3.93 -6.28
N ALA A 10 9.77 3.90 -6.01
CA ALA A 10 10.30 3.95 -4.66
C ALA A 10 9.92 5.26 -3.95
N ARG A 11 10.07 6.41 -4.63
CA ARG A 11 9.69 7.72 -4.10
C ARG A 11 8.21 7.80 -3.74
N GLU A 12 7.33 7.41 -4.67
CA GLU A 12 5.88 7.44 -4.45
C GLU A 12 5.45 6.51 -3.30
N ALA A 13 6.08 5.33 -3.19
CA ALA A 13 5.85 4.43 -2.07
C ALA A 13 6.31 5.03 -0.73
N VAL A 14 7.45 5.74 -0.72
CA VAL A 14 8.03 6.37 0.46
C VAL A 14 7.25 7.62 0.91
N ASP A 15 6.78 8.47 -0.02
CA ASP A 15 6.06 9.73 0.30
C ASP A 15 4.80 9.48 1.15
N ALA A 16 4.04 8.43 0.84
CA ALA A 16 2.86 8.03 1.61
C ALA A 16 3.19 7.69 3.07
N HIS A 17 4.40 7.14 3.33
CA HIS A 17 4.85 6.74 4.66
C HIS A 17 5.57 7.90 5.38
N LEU A 18 6.29 8.76 4.65
CA LEU A 18 6.93 9.97 5.20
C LEU A 18 5.91 10.97 5.75
N LYS A 19 4.72 11.06 5.16
CA LYS A 19 3.63 11.88 5.72
C LYS A 19 3.22 11.44 7.13
N VAL A 20 3.39 10.17 7.47
CA VAL A 20 3.13 9.61 8.81
C VAL A 20 4.36 9.72 9.71
N ALA A 21 5.57 9.54 9.14
CA ALA A 21 6.82 9.61 9.89
C ALA A 21 7.27 11.05 10.25
N GLY A 22 6.89 12.05 9.46
CA GLY A 22 7.28 13.45 9.65
C GLY A 22 6.88 14.01 11.02
N ASP A 23 5.70 13.63 11.52
CA ASP A 23 5.22 14.04 12.85
C ASP A 23 5.96 13.36 14.01
N ILE A 24 6.61 12.22 13.74
CA ILE A 24 7.35 11.43 14.72
C ILE A 24 8.82 11.91 14.80
N ILE A 25 9.41 12.29 13.66
CA ILE A 25 10.84 12.62 13.53
C ILE A 25 11.14 14.09 13.86
N ASP A 26 10.17 14.99 13.78
CA ASP A 26 10.35 16.42 14.04
C ASP A 26 11.00 16.68 15.43
N PRO A 27 12.25 17.17 15.50
CA PRO A 27 12.98 17.34 16.76
C PRO A 27 12.33 18.39 17.67
N ASP A 28 11.60 19.35 17.11
CA ASP A 28 11.01 20.49 17.82
C ASP A 28 9.64 20.15 18.46
N LYS A 29 9.09 18.97 18.16
CA LYS A 29 7.83 18.52 18.77
C LYS A 29 8.02 17.95 20.18
N PRO A 30 7.14 18.30 21.13
CA PRO A 30 7.17 17.71 22.47
C PRO A 30 6.98 16.19 22.40
N LEU A 31 7.62 15.46 23.32
CA LEU A 31 7.60 13.99 23.36
C LEU A 31 6.18 13.41 23.37
N SER A 32 5.21 14.11 23.96
CA SER A 32 3.79 13.74 23.96
C SER A 32 3.16 13.76 22.56
N ALA A 33 3.54 14.70 21.70
CA ALA A 33 3.08 14.76 20.31
C ALA A 33 3.65 13.60 19.49
N LYS A 34 4.93 13.25 19.71
CA LYS A 34 5.58 12.08 19.08
C LYS A 34 4.93 10.77 19.50
N ALA A 35 4.64 10.60 20.80
CA ALA A 35 3.95 9.43 21.32
C ALA A 35 2.55 9.27 20.72
N ARG A 36 1.79 10.37 20.61
CA ARG A 36 0.47 10.37 19.97
C ARG A 36 0.55 10.01 18.49
N ALA A 37 1.53 10.55 17.77
CA ALA A 37 1.76 10.23 16.36
C ALA A 37 2.11 8.75 16.17
N GLY A 38 2.98 8.20 17.02
CA GLY A 38 3.31 6.77 17.03
C GLY A 38 2.09 5.88 17.30
N ALA A 39 1.25 6.23 18.28
CA ALA A 39 0.02 5.50 18.57
C ALA A 39 -0.99 5.53 17.40
N ASN A 40 -1.15 6.68 16.76
CA ASN A 40 -2.00 6.82 15.58
C ASN A 40 -1.49 5.98 14.41
N ALA A 41 -0.17 5.99 14.16
CA ALA A 41 0.46 5.18 13.12
C ALA A 41 0.27 3.68 13.40
N ALA A 42 0.53 3.23 14.62
CA ALA A 42 0.30 1.84 15.03
C ALA A 42 -1.16 1.43 14.81
N GLY A 43 -2.12 2.26 15.21
CA GLY A 43 -3.54 2.02 15.01
C GLY A 43 -3.95 1.98 13.53
N PHE A 44 -3.36 2.85 12.70
CA PHE A 44 -3.57 2.84 11.25
C PHE A 44 -3.08 1.52 10.64
N TYR A 45 -1.83 1.15 10.88
CA TYR A 45 -1.24 -0.05 10.28
C TYR A 45 -1.88 -1.34 10.81
N ALA A 46 -2.26 -1.40 12.09
CA ALA A 46 -3.00 -2.52 12.67
C ALA A 46 -4.34 -2.77 11.95
N ARG A 47 -5.01 -1.72 11.45
CA ARG A 47 -6.27 -1.84 10.69
C ARG A 47 -6.06 -2.04 9.19
N TRP A 48 -4.98 -1.49 8.64
CA TRP A 48 -4.71 -1.52 7.20
C TRP A 48 -4.06 -2.84 6.76
N LEU A 49 -3.04 -3.34 7.48
CA LEU A 49 -2.30 -4.54 7.08
C LEU A 49 -3.16 -5.80 6.93
N PRO A 50 -4.10 -6.11 7.85
CA PRO A 50 -4.95 -7.29 7.69
C PRO A 50 -5.80 -7.23 6.42
N LYS A 51 -6.21 -6.02 5.98
CA LYS A 51 -6.98 -5.83 4.75
C LYS A 51 -6.19 -6.14 3.48
N LEU A 52 -4.86 -6.28 3.56
CA LEU A 52 -4.03 -6.66 2.42
C LEU A 52 -3.92 -8.18 2.22
N VAL A 53 -4.36 -8.98 3.18
CA VAL A 53 -4.23 -10.45 3.12
C VAL A 53 -5.18 -11.05 2.08
N ALA A 54 -6.40 -10.51 1.99
CA ALA A 54 -7.42 -10.91 1.03
C ALA A 54 -8.12 -9.69 0.44
N GLY A 55 -8.71 -9.85 -0.73
CA GLY A 55 -9.45 -8.77 -1.39
C GLY A 55 -10.21 -9.23 -2.63
N PRO A 56 -10.89 -8.28 -3.30
CA PRO A 56 -11.68 -8.54 -4.50
C PRO A 56 -10.98 -9.36 -5.58
N GLY A 57 -9.65 -9.29 -5.71
CA GLY A 57 -8.91 -10.08 -6.70
C GLY A 57 -8.98 -11.60 -6.48
N GLN A 58 -9.40 -12.08 -5.31
CA GLN A 58 -9.63 -13.51 -5.03
C GLN A 58 -11.06 -13.96 -5.33
N LEU A 59 -11.98 -13.03 -5.58
CA LEU A 59 -13.37 -13.37 -5.84
C LEU A 59 -13.59 -13.58 -7.35
N PRO A 60 -14.31 -14.63 -7.76
CA PRO A 60 -14.47 -14.97 -9.18
C PRO A 60 -15.37 -13.99 -9.95
N ARG A 61 -16.17 -13.17 -9.27
CA ARG A 61 -17.21 -12.29 -9.84
C ARG A 61 -16.91 -10.79 -9.77
N THR A 62 -15.76 -10.40 -9.24
CA THR A 62 -15.34 -9.00 -9.15
C THR A 62 -14.82 -8.50 -10.49
N TYR A 63 -14.91 -7.17 -10.71
CA TYR A 63 -14.47 -6.51 -11.95
C TYR A 63 -15.21 -6.97 -13.21
N ALA A 64 -16.44 -7.47 -13.07
CA ALA A 64 -17.25 -7.96 -14.19
C ALA A 64 -17.60 -6.85 -15.20
N GLU A 65 -17.65 -5.60 -14.73
CA GLU A 65 -17.83 -4.40 -15.56
C GLU A 65 -16.70 -4.22 -16.60
N PHE A 66 -15.54 -4.86 -16.40
CA PHE A 66 -14.42 -4.90 -17.35
C PHE A 66 -14.46 -6.11 -18.29
N HIS A 67 -15.61 -6.78 -18.37
CA HIS A 67 -15.94 -7.78 -19.39
C HIS A 67 -17.20 -7.37 -20.18
N PRO A 68 -17.15 -6.25 -20.93
CA PRO A 68 -18.27 -5.88 -21.79
C PRO A 68 -18.38 -6.83 -22.99
N ALA A 69 -19.62 -7.09 -23.42
CA ALA A 69 -19.88 -7.93 -24.58
C ALA A 69 -19.20 -7.37 -25.85
N GLY A 70 -18.59 -8.24 -26.66
CA GLY A 70 -17.90 -7.85 -27.89
C GLY A 70 -16.44 -7.39 -27.70
N HIS A 71 -15.93 -7.33 -26.47
CA HIS A 71 -14.53 -6.98 -26.18
C HIS A 71 -13.81 -8.09 -25.39
N ARG A 72 -12.47 -7.98 -25.35
CA ARG A 72 -11.64 -8.90 -24.56
C ARG A 72 -11.94 -8.75 -23.07
N ASP A 73 -12.05 -9.88 -22.36
CA ASP A 73 -12.19 -9.91 -20.90
C ASP A 73 -10.94 -9.36 -20.21
N LEU A 74 -11.08 -8.23 -19.51
CA LEU A 74 -10.02 -7.65 -18.67
C LEU A 74 -10.22 -7.90 -17.17
N SER A 75 -11.36 -8.47 -16.76
CA SER A 75 -11.68 -8.77 -15.35
C SER A 75 -10.63 -9.69 -14.71
N GLY A 76 -10.14 -10.69 -15.45
CA GLY A 76 -9.09 -11.60 -15.00
C GLY A 76 -7.76 -10.88 -14.76
N HIS A 77 -7.42 -9.95 -15.66
CA HIS A 77 -6.19 -9.15 -15.55
C HIS A 77 -6.25 -8.19 -14.37
N LEU A 78 -7.37 -7.52 -14.14
CA LEU A 78 -7.54 -6.63 -12.99
C LEU A 78 -7.48 -7.38 -11.66
N ARG A 79 -8.08 -8.59 -11.59
CA ARG A 79 -7.95 -9.46 -10.42
C ARG A 79 -6.49 -9.86 -10.16
N TYR A 80 -5.72 -10.13 -11.21
CA TYR A 80 -4.28 -10.41 -11.09
C TYR A 80 -3.51 -9.20 -10.55
N VAL A 81 -3.71 -8.02 -11.14
CA VAL A 81 -3.06 -6.78 -10.71
C VAL A 81 -3.36 -6.49 -9.25
N GLU A 82 -4.62 -6.59 -8.83
CA GLU A 82 -5.02 -6.34 -7.44
C GLU A 82 -4.30 -7.26 -6.43
N ARG A 83 -4.22 -8.57 -6.74
CA ARG A 83 -3.51 -9.53 -5.87
C ARG A 83 -2.01 -9.21 -5.80
N CYS A 84 -1.40 -8.88 -6.93
CA CYS A 84 0.01 -8.51 -6.99
C CYS A 84 0.29 -7.20 -6.24
N SER A 85 -0.56 -6.18 -6.38
CA SER A 85 -0.43 -4.91 -5.65
C SER A 85 -0.53 -5.11 -4.14
N ARG A 86 -1.48 -5.93 -3.65
CA ARG A 86 -1.57 -6.26 -2.21
C ARG A 86 -0.36 -7.03 -1.71
N LYS A 87 0.16 -7.98 -2.51
CA LYS A 87 1.39 -8.71 -2.18
C LYS A 87 2.58 -7.75 -2.10
N LEU A 88 2.73 -6.88 -3.10
CA LEU A 88 3.79 -5.87 -3.15
C LEU A 88 3.74 -4.97 -1.92
N ALA A 89 2.56 -4.42 -1.57
CA ALA A 89 2.39 -3.57 -0.41
C ALA A 89 2.83 -4.26 0.90
N ARG A 90 2.45 -5.53 1.11
CA ARG A 90 2.89 -6.32 2.27
C ARG A 90 4.40 -6.56 2.27
N SER A 91 4.97 -6.90 1.11
CA SER A 91 6.40 -7.14 0.97
C SER A 91 7.22 -5.88 1.23
N THR A 92 6.82 -4.73 0.70
CA THR A 92 7.49 -3.44 0.93
C THR A 92 7.38 -3.03 2.39
N PHE A 93 6.20 -3.13 3.00
CA PHE A 93 6.02 -2.82 4.42
C PHE A 93 6.89 -3.72 5.31
N TYR A 94 6.95 -5.01 5.02
CA TYR A 94 7.80 -5.95 5.74
C TYR A 94 9.28 -5.58 5.60
N ALA A 95 9.74 -5.23 4.39
CA ALA A 95 11.11 -4.81 4.15
C ALA A 95 11.47 -3.55 4.97
N MET A 96 10.61 -2.53 4.97
CA MET A 96 10.81 -1.30 5.77
C MET A 96 10.74 -1.53 7.29
N SER A 97 10.03 -2.56 7.73
CA SER A 97 9.92 -2.88 9.17
C SER A 97 11.12 -3.67 9.69
N ARG A 98 11.84 -4.34 8.79
CA ARG A 98 12.96 -5.22 9.12
C ARG A 98 14.30 -4.48 9.14
N TRP A 99 14.46 -3.47 8.29
CA TRP A 99 15.70 -2.75 8.03
C TRP A 99 15.49 -1.25 8.25
#